data_AF-A0AAE8DHC5-F1
#
_entry.id   AF-A0AAE8DHC5-F1
#
_cell.length_a   1.000
_cell.length_b   1.000
_cell.length_c   1.000
_cell.angle_alpha   90.00
_cell.angle_beta   90.00
_cell.angle_gamma   90.00
#
_symmetry.space_group_name_H-M   'P 1'
#
loop_
_entity.id
_entity.type
_entity.pdbx_description
1 polymer ?
#
loop_
_entity_poly.entity_id
_entity_poly.type
_entity_poly.pdbx_seq_one_letter_code
_entity_poly.pdbx_strand_id
1 'polypeptide(L)'
;MTYSIKSLIENLLSELGKNDTQYKGKISKFLVDNNWFNIEIDLDNYSISDKDAQLLIEKITNYLLGPTGLAGIQPIFKQKFPLTYKYFQQYSEDSNLSKENMFYVQDFLAYYLKRDLFLCNDNEIELLVEEAVYALEKQKGEVFIDFLKWLMNKTRCNYHKRYEFTPRYTLEQETNAYELDEYLELLYFLFNDDYIRKEDMLYKAAISKDYADTWLFLALHFICALRGTDLEQLGHPQLPRTPKEVLKSVRSGNWSSSEARRTLLSITTRLTYLNITPNKTKRTKNISQIKFQVPESCQVLIGTLLAICEAHYQLNKDNNDEPLIRQIKEYKRISRYMGKEIGDLFLERNFSSRSANKSYLQTVAMLADDVLQEKSELNIKGYFLAALARSHKGSFDEFAQTTTTYLKDAQLSQLKPEMVARELFERGVLSMIPSMILTIVTRGKYKELSPSQQTQMIKQLDLTPNEIEKTLALSIQAEVKSQKALKILVEEEAEPNQLLTICHRIGNGEAFSKQGESMCLLSALGKICPYDDRQHCIGCHYELQTKSTLLLLVGEFNRLNQQYSRVRTDLEKGKIRSILEEQIKPCLTEMLQALCEQYGDDVLHDYEEIIKELIN
;
A
#
# COMPACT_ATOMS: atom_id res chain seq x y z
N MET A 1 11.79 -3.68 -65.12
CA MET A 1 10.49 -4.16 -64.60
C MET A 1 10.33 -3.62 -63.20
N THR A 2 9.11 -3.28 -62.78
CA THR A 2 8.79 -2.86 -61.42
C THR A 2 7.92 -3.92 -60.76
N TYR A 3 8.15 -4.18 -59.48
CA TYR A 3 7.46 -5.22 -58.73
C TYR A 3 6.65 -4.60 -57.59
N SER A 4 5.40 -5.00 -57.43
CA SER A 4 4.63 -4.64 -56.24
C SER A 4 5.24 -5.34 -55.02
N ILE A 5 5.61 -4.57 -53.99
CA ILE A 5 6.27 -5.08 -52.78
C ILE A 5 5.41 -6.17 -52.12
N LYS A 6 4.09 -5.93 -52.02
CA LYS A 6 3.16 -6.85 -51.38
C LYS A 6 3.11 -8.19 -52.10
N SER A 7 2.90 -8.18 -53.42
CA SER A 7 2.82 -9.44 -54.18
C SER A 7 4.15 -10.18 -54.18
N LEU A 8 5.28 -9.46 -54.25
CA LEU A 8 6.62 -10.04 -54.21
C LEU A 8 6.87 -10.81 -52.91
N ILE A 9 6.57 -10.19 -51.75
CA ILE A 9 6.77 -10.81 -50.44
C ILE A 9 5.79 -11.95 -50.21
N GLU A 10 4.51 -11.80 -50.59
CA GLU A 10 3.50 -12.86 -50.41
C GLU A 10 3.79 -14.09 -51.28
N ASN A 11 4.28 -13.89 -52.51
CA ASN A 11 4.71 -14.98 -53.38
C ASN A 11 5.94 -15.69 -52.80
N LEU A 12 6.97 -14.94 -52.39
CA LEU A 12 8.17 -15.50 -51.78
C LEU A 12 7.86 -16.32 -50.52
N LEU A 13 7.01 -15.80 -49.62
CA LEU A 13 6.61 -16.52 -48.41
C LEU A 13 5.80 -17.78 -48.73
N SER A 14 5.00 -17.75 -49.79
CA SER A 14 4.25 -18.93 -50.25
C SER A 14 5.19 -20.00 -50.83
N GLU A 15 6.16 -19.61 -51.64
CA GLU A 15 7.20 -20.51 -52.19
C GLU A 15 8.04 -21.17 -51.09
N LEU A 16 8.33 -20.42 -50.01
CA LEU A 16 9.09 -20.90 -48.86
C LEU A 16 8.24 -21.69 -47.83
N GLY A 17 6.93 -21.84 -48.05
CA GLY A 17 6.03 -22.52 -47.12
C GLY A 17 5.84 -21.79 -45.77
N LYS A 18 6.01 -20.46 -45.74
CA LYS A 18 6.00 -19.60 -44.54
C LYS A 18 4.99 -18.44 -44.65
N ASN A 19 3.83 -18.68 -45.26
CA ASN A 19 2.80 -17.65 -45.50
C ASN A 19 1.77 -17.53 -44.36
N ASP A 20 2.21 -17.55 -43.10
CA ASP A 20 1.35 -17.30 -41.94
C ASP A 20 1.54 -15.87 -41.37
N THR A 21 0.61 -15.45 -40.53
CA THR A 21 0.59 -14.11 -39.92
C THR A 21 1.83 -13.86 -39.04
N GLN A 22 2.43 -14.89 -38.45
CA GLN A 22 3.61 -14.78 -37.60
C GLN A 22 4.86 -14.44 -38.43
N TYR A 23 5.06 -15.11 -39.57
CA TYR A 23 6.18 -14.81 -40.47
C TYR A 23 6.02 -13.46 -41.17
N LYS A 24 4.80 -13.07 -41.55
CA LYS A 24 4.53 -11.72 -42.07
C LYS A 24 4.94 -10.62 -41.08
N GLY A 25 4.63 -10.81 -39.79
CA GLY A 25 5.08 -9.90 -38.72
C GLY A 25 6.60 -9.86 -38.57
N LYS A 26 7.27 -11.02 -38.61
CA LYS A 26 8.74 -11.12 -38.52
C LYS A 26 9.45 -10.44 -39.68
N ILE A 27 8.95 -10.59 -40.91
CA ILE A 27 9.51 -9.93 -42.09
C ILE A 27 9.31 -8.43 -42.02
N SER A 28 8.11 -7.95 -41.65
CA SER A 28 7.85 -6.52 -41.49
C SER A 28 8.85 -5.88 -40.53
N LYS A 29 9.05 -6.49 -39.35
CA LYS A 29 10.05 -6.02 -38.39
C LYS A 29 11.48 -6.08 -38.93
N PHE A 30 11.87 -7.17 -39.57
CA PHE A 30 13.21 -7.32 -40.19
C PHE A 30 13.51 -6.23 -41.22
N LEU A 31 12.52 -5.86 -42.05
CA LEU A 31 12.69 -4.80 -43.04
C LEU A 31 12.83 -3.43 -42.38
N VAL A 32 12.02 -3.13 -41.36
CA VAL A 32 12.10 -1.87 -40.62
C VAL A 32 13.45 -1.75 -39.88
N ASP A 33 13.86 -2.79 -39.16
CA ASP A 33 15.11 -2.82 -38.37
C ASP A 33 16.35 -2.63 -39.26
N ASN A 34 16.26 -2.96 -40.56
CA ASN A 34 17.34 -2.79 -41.53
C ASN A 34 17.16 -1.57 -42.45
N ASN A 35 16.28 -0.63 -42.09
CA ASN A 35 15.96 0.55 -42.90
C ASN A 35 15.64 0.21 -44.37
N TRP A 36 14.89 -0.89 -44.58
CA TRP A 36 14.56 -1.43 -45.90
C TRP A 36 15.78 -1.68 -46.80
N PHE A 37 16.97 -1.90 -46.22
CA PHE A 37 18.24 -2.02 -46.95
C PHE A 37 18.55 -0.82 -47.86
N ASN A 38 17.99 0.35 -47.54
CA ASN A 38 18.05 1.57 -48.35
C ASN A 38 17.48 1.39 -49.77
N ILE A 39 16.48 0.52 -49.93
CA ILE A 39 15.74 0.35 -51.19
C ILE A 39 14.84 1.57 -51.42
N GLU A 40 14.85 2.10 -52.64
CA GLU A 40 13.95 3.17 -53.07
C GLU A 40 12.56 2.59 -53.40
N ILE A 41 11.54 3.07 -52.69
CA ILE A 41 10.15 2.63 -52.87
C ILE A 41 9.36 3.75 -53.54
N ASP A 42 8.69 3.43 -54.65
CA ASP A 42 7.69 4.31 -55.24
C ASP A 42 6.43 4.29 -54.35
N LEU A 43 6.16 5.41 -53.68
CA LEU A 43 5.06 5.54 -52.73
C LEU A 43 3.68 5.67 -53.39
N ASP A 44 3.62 6.01 -54.68
CA ASP A 44 2.35 6.18 -55.39
C ASP A 44 1.71 4.82 -55.72
N ASN A 45 2.53 3.79 -55.92
CA ASN A 45 2.07 2.45 -56.31
C ASN A 45 2.68 1.30 -55.47
N TYR A 46 3.49 1.62 -54.46
CA TYR A 46 4.21 0.66 -53.61
C TYR A 46 5.03 -0.37 -54.40
N SER A 47 5.77 0.11 -55.41
CA SER A 47 6.61 -0.71 -56.26
C SER A 47 8.11 -0.42 -56.11
N ILE A 48 8.92 -1.41 -56.46
CA ILE A 48 10.39 -1.34 -56.43
C ILE A 48 10.99 -1.80 -57.76
N SER A 49 12.23 -1.39 -58.01
CA SER A 49 12.98 -1.79 -59.21
C SER A 49 13.30 -3.30 -59.20
N ASP A 50 13.56 -3.89 -60.36
CA ASP A 50 14.00 -5.30 -60.48
C ASP A 50 15.27 -5.60 -59.66
N LYS A 51 16.21 -4.67 -59.62
CA LYS A 51 17.45 -4.78 -58.83
C LYS A 51 17.14 -4.86 -57.34
N ASP A 52 16.25 -4.00 -56.86
CA ASP A 52 15.86 -3.97 -55.45
C ASP A 52 14.97 -5.15 -55.07
N ALA A 53 14.14 -5.63 -56.00
CA ALA A 53 13.35 -6.84 -55.82
C ALA A 53 14.26 -8.07 -55.62
N GLN A 54 15.31 -8.21 -56.44
CA GLN A 54 16.30 -9.29 -56.29
C GLN A 54 17.04 -9.21 -54.95
N LEU A 55 17.46 -8.00 -54.56
CA LEU A 55 18.10 -7.76 -53.26
C LEU A 55 17.17 -8.13 -52.10
N LEU A 56 15.91 -7.71 -52.17
CA LEU A 56 14.90 -7.98 -51.14
C LEU A 56 14.63 -9.49 -51.01
N ILE A 57 14.49 -10.20 -52.14
CA ILE A 57 14.34 -11.66 -52.17
C ILE A 57 15.53 -12.35 -51.52
N GLU A 58 16.76 -11.95 -51.89
CA GLU A 58 17.98 -12.51 -51.31
C GLU A 58 18.01 -12.32 -49.78
N LYS A 59 17.73 -11.11 -49.29
CA LYS A 59 17.77 -10.80 -47.85
C LYS A 59 16.70 -11.53 -47.06
N ILE A 60 15.47 -11.59 -47.57
CA ILE A 60 14.37 -12.32 -46.92
C ILE A 60 14.65 -13.83 -46.91
N THR A 61 15.15 -14.38 -48.01
CA THR A 61 15.46 -15.81 -48.11
C THR A 61 16.59 -16.19 -47.14
N ASN A 62 17.66 -15.39 -47.08
CA ASN A 62 18.74 -15.59 -46.13
C ASN A 62 18.30 -15.45 -44.68
N TYR A 63 17.41 -14.50 -44.37
CA TYR A 63 16.84 -14.37 -43.02
C TYR A 63 15.98 -15.57 -42.61
N LEU A 64 15.20 -16.12 -43.54
CA LEU A 64 14.29 -17.23 -43.25
C LEU A 64 14.95 -18.61 -43.26
N LEU A 65 15.98 -18.82 -44.07
CA LEU A 65 16.62 -20.12 -44.28
C LEU A 65 18.07 -20.20 -43.79
N GLY A 66 18.68 -19.05 -43.46
CA GLY A 66 20.07 -18.99 -43.02
C GLY A 66 20.32 -19.65 -41.67
N PRO A 67 21.59 -19.95 -41.35
CA PRO A 67 21.95 -20.47 -40.04
C PRO A 67 21.58 -19.48 -38.94
N THR A 68 20.92 -19.98 -37.88
CA THR A 68 20.48 -19.17 -36.73
C THR A 68 21.37 -19.40 -35.52
N GLY A 69 21.25 -18.52 -34.51
CA GLY A 69 22.04 -18.61 -33.29
C GLY A 69 23.54 -18.42 -33.53
N LEU A 70 24.38 -19.11 -32.76
CA LEU A 70 25.85 -19.00 -32.86
C LEU A 70 26.39 -19.29 -34.26
N ALA A 71 25.85 -20.29 -34.94
CA ALA A 71 26.30 -20.67 -36.28
C ALA A 71 26.06 -19.55 -37.31
N GLY A 72 25.04 -18.71 -37.09
CA GLY A 72 24.75 -17.54 -37.93
C GLY A 72 25.59 -16.32 -37.59
N ILE A 73 25.73 -15.98 -36.30
CA ILE A 73 26.38 -14.73 -35.89
C ILE A 73 27.91 -14.81 -35.94
N GLN A 74 28.51 -15.97 -35.69
CA GLN A 74 29.97 -16.10 -35.62
C GLN A 74 30.68 -15.73 -36.94
N PRO A 75 30.23 -16.19 -38.13
CA PRO A 75 30.81 -15.75 -39.40
C PRO A 75 30.71 -14.23 -39.60
N ILE A 76 29.58 -13.62 -39.26
CA ILE A 76 29.34 -12.17 -39.39
C ILE A 76 30.29 -11.41 -38.47
N PHE A 77 30.36 -11.80 -37.20
CA PHE A 77 31.21 -11.15 -36.21
C PHE A 77 32.70 -11.29 -36.57
N LYS A 78 33.12 -12.47 -37.01
CA LYS A 78 34.49 -12.73 -37.47
C LYS A 78 34.86 -11.90 -38.70
N GLN A 79 33.92 -11.70 -39.63
CA GLN A 79 34.16 -10.91 -40.84
C GLN A 79 34.28 -9.41 -40.52
N LYS A 80 33.40 -8.89 -39.64
CA LYS A 80 33.41 -7.47 -39.27
C LYS A 80 34.57 -7.10 -38.35
N PHE A 81 34.85 -7.93 -37.33
CA PHE A 81 35.80 -7.63 -36.25
C PHE A 81 36.68 -8.85 -35.96
N PRO A 82 37.62 -9.18 -36.87
CA PRO A 82 38.34 -10.45 -36.85
C PRO A 82 39.21 -10.64 -35.61
N LEU A 83 39.81 -9.56 -35.09
CA LEU A 83 40.69 -9.64 -33.92
C LEU A 83 39.87 -9.70 -32.63
N THR A 84 38.79 -8.93 -32.53
CA THR A 84 37.86 -8.99 -31.40
C THR A 84 37.21 -10.36 -31.32
N TYR A 85 36.78 -10.92 -32.45
CA TYR A 85 36.28 -12.30 -32.52
C TYR A 85 37.30 -13.30 -31.99
N LYS A 86 38.56 -13.22 -32.47
CA LYS A 86 39.63 -14.11 -32.01
C LYS A 86 39.83 -14.04 -30.49
N TYR A 87 39.89 -12.83 -29.93
CA TYR A 87 40.03 -12.63 -28.50
C TYR A 87 38.80 -13.10 -27.72
N PHE A 88 37.60 -12.91 -28.25
CA PHE A 88 36.37 -13.37 -27.61
C PHE A 88 36.29 -14.90 -27.54
N GLN A 89 36.76 -15.61 -28.58
CA GLN A 89 36.82 -17.08 -28.53
C GLN A 89 37.79 -17.56 -27.45
N GLN A 90 38.97 -16.94 -27.35
CA GLN A 90 39.93 -17.24 -26.27
C GLN A 90 39.35 -16.95 -24.88
N TYR A 91 38.67 -15.81 -24.70
CA TYR A 91 37.98 -15.47 -23.46
C TYR A 91 36.88 -16.48 -23.12
N SER A 92 36.12 -16.94 -24.13
CA SER A 92 35.03 -17.90 -23.95
C SER A 92 35.56 -19.27 -23.48
N GLU A 93 36.73 -19.67 -23.98
CA GLU A 93 37.45 -20.87 -23.54
C GLU A 93 38.03 -20.70 -22.13
N ASP A 94 38.76 -19.60 -21.88
CA ASP A 94 39.36 -19.29 -20.57
C ASP A 94 38.30 -19.23 -19.45
N SER A 95 37.09 -18.76 -19.76
CA SER A 95 36.03 -18.48 -18.78
C SER A 95 34.89 -19.50 -18.79
N ASN A 96 34.98 -20.57 -19.59
CA ASN A 96 33.93 -21.60 -19.76
C ASN A 96 32.53 -21.00 -20.03
N LEU A 97 32.43 -20.07 -20.97
CA LEU A 97 31.14 -19.42 -21.27
C LEU A 97 30.12 -20.38 -21.88
N SER A 98 28.86 -20.23 -21.48
CA SER A 98 27.74 -20.94 -22.10
C SER A 98 27.52 -20.47 -23.54
N LYS A 99 27.03 -21.37 -24.40
CA LYS A 99 26.67 -21.04 -25.80
C LYS A 99 25.68 -19.88 -25.90
N GLU A 100 24.79 -19.76 -24.93
CA GLU A 100 23.81 -18.67 -24.87
C GLU A 100 24.49 -17.32 -24.58
N ASN A 101 25.40 -17.25 -23.60
CA ASN A 101 26.16 -16.03 -23.31
C ASN A 101 27.03 -15.61 -24.49
N MET A 102 27.67 -16.59 -25.15
CA MET A 102 28.44 -16.33 -26.36
C MET A 102 27.58 -15.74 -27.48
N PHE A 103 26.34 -16.22 -27.66
CA PHE A 103 25.45 -15.72 -28.69
C PHE A 103 25.09 -14.26 -28.47
N TYR A 104 24.52 -13.91 -27.32
CA TYR A 104 24.01 -12.57 -27.08
C TYR A 104 25.11 -11.50 -27.05
N VAL A 105 26.28 -11.82 -26.49
CA VAL A 105 27.38 -10.84 -26.46
C VAL A 105 28.00 -10.66 -27.85
N GLN A 106 28.14 -11.73 -28.65
CA GLN A 106 28.65 -11.60 -30.02
C GLN A 106 27.65 -10.90 -30.95
N ASP A 107 26.35 -11.10 -30.75
CA ASP A 107 25.29 -10.41 -31.49
C ASP A 107 25.31 -8.91 -31.20
N PHE A 108 25.35 -8.55 -29.92
CA PHE A 108 25.52 -7.17 -29.48
C PHE A 108 26.78 -6.52 -30.07
N LEU A 109 27.94 -7.18 -29.97
CA LEU A 109 29.19 -6.64 -30.52
C LEU A 109 29.16 -6.54 -32.04
N ALA A 110 28.59 -7.52 -32.75
CA ALA A 110 28.50 -7.48 -34.21
C ALA A 110 27.60 -6.35 -34.73
N TYR A 111 26.66 -5.89 -33.91
CA TYR A 111 25.74 -4.81 -34.23
C TYR A 111 26.28 -3.42 -33.84
N TYR A 112 26.72 -3.25 -32.59
CA TYR A 112 27.04 -1.92 -32.03
C TYR A 112 28.52 -1.51 -32.16
N LEU A 113 29.42 -2.47 -32.36
CA LEU A 113 30.85 -2.16 -32.47
C LEU A 113 31.15 -1.52 -33.84
N LYS A 114 32.04 -0.52 -33.87
CA LYS A 114 32.43 0.18 -35.10
C LYS A 114 33.79 -0.25 -35.65
N ARG A 115 34.68 -0.74 -34.79
CA ARG A 115 36.05 -1.20 -35.10
C ARG A 115 36.48 -2.23 -34.05
N ASP A 116 37.55 -2.98 -34.30
CA ASP A 116 38.03 -3.95 -33.31
C ASP A 116 38.25 -3.32 -31.92
N LEU A 117 37.77 -3.99 -30.88
CA LEU A 117 37.54 -3.45 -29.54
C LEU A 117 38.81 -2.86 -28.90
N PHE A 118 39.98 -3.46 -29.14
CA PHE A 118 41.26 -2.97 -28.61
C PHE A 118 41.70 -1.62 -29.21
N LEU A 119 41.13 -1.22 -30.36
CA LEU A 119 41.40 0.07 -31.01
C LEU A 119 40.49 1.19 -30.51
N CYS A 120 39.37 0.86 -29.86
CA CYS A 120 38.43 1.84 -29.34
C CYS A 120 39.05 2.66 -28.21
N ASN A 121 38.75 3.96 -28.18
CA ASN A 121 39.12 4.83 -27.06
C ASN A 121 38.08 4.78 -25.93
N ASP A 122 38.37 5.45 -24.81
CA ASP A 122 37.49 5.46 -23.64
C ASP A 122 36.07 5.98 -23.93
N ASN A 123 35.91 7.01 -24.76
CA ASN A 123 34.59 7.55 -25.09
C ASN A 123 33.80 6.58 -25.98
N GLU A 124 34.47 5.89 -26.90
CA GLU A 124 33.83 4.88 -27.75
C GLU A 124 33.39 3.66 -26.93
N ILE A 125 34.17 3.25 -25.93
CA ILE A 125 33.79 2.17 -25.01
C ILE A 125 32.67 2.62 -24.07
N GLU A 126 32.69 3.87 -23.59
CA GLU A 126 31.63 4.42 -22.74
C GLU A 126 30.27 4.39 -23.44
N LEU A 127 30.20 4.89 -24.68
CA LEU A 127 29.00 4.81 -25.51
C LEU A 127 28.58 3.35 -25.76
N LEU A 128 29.53 2.45 -26.01
CA LEU A 128 29.23 1.04 -26.21
C LEU A 128 28.68 0.39 -24.92
N VAL A 129 29.18 0.77 -23.75
CA VAL A 129 28.67 0.30 -22.45
C VAL A 129 27.27 0.85 -22.20
N GLU A 130 27.01 2.12 -22.54
CA GLU A 130 25.65 2.70 -22.47
C GLU A 130 24.67 1.92 -23.35
N GLU A 131 25.03 1.60 -24.60
CA GLU A 131 24.20 0.77 -25.47
C GLU A 131 23.97 -0.64 -24.89
N ALA A 132 25.01 -1.22 -24.26
CA ALA A 132 24.88 -2.51 -23.58
C ALA A 132 23.86 -2.47 -22.42
N VAL A 133 23.72 -1.31 -21.75
CA VAL A 133 22.71 -1.11 -20.69
C VAL A 133 21.30 -1.24 -21.22
N TYR A 134 21.03 -0.91 -22.47
CA TYR A 134 19.71 -1.06 -23.07
C TYR A 134 19.53 -2.39 -23.81
N ALA A 135 20.59 -2.89 -24.46
CA ALA A 135 20.52 -4.03 -25.38
C ALA A 135 20.69 -5.41 -24.72
N LEU A 136 21.38 -5.52 -23.57
CA LEU A 136 21.72 -6.81 -22.95
C LEU A 136 21.03 -7.01 -21.61
N GLU A 137 20.67 -8.22 -21.22
CA GLU A 137 20.31 -8.52 -19.82
C GLU A 137 21.52 -8.41 -18.89
N LYS A 138 21.32 -8.11 -17.60
CA LYS A 138 22.42 -7.85 -16.64
C LYS A 138 23.50 -8.93 -16.66
N GLN A 139 23.12 -10.21 -16.61
CA GLN A 139 24.07 -11.34 -16.63
C GLN A 139 24.92 -11.34 -17.91
N LYS A 140 24.35 -10.97 -19.06
CA LYS A 140 25.08 -10.92 -20.34
C LYS A 140 25.93 -9.65 -20.44
N GLY A 141 25.44 -8.54 -19.89
CA GLY A 141 26.19 -7.30 -19.71
C GLY A 141 27.43 -7.48 -18.83
N GLU A 142 27.31 -8.21 -17.72
CA GLU A 142 28.44 -8.58 -16.85
C GLU A 142 29.49 -9.39 -17.64
N VAL A 143 29.07 -10.37 -18.46
CA VAL A 143 29.99 -11.12 -19.34
C VAL A 143 30.71 -10.20 -20.34
N PHE A 144 30.03 -9.19 -20.90
CA PHE A 144 30.64 -8.21 -21.79
C PHE A 144 31.68 -7.32 -21.07
N ILE A 145 31.35 -6.83 -19.86
CA ILE A 145 32.28 -6.04 -19.05
C ILE A 145 33.49 -6.88 -18.64
N ASP A 146 33.28 -8.13 -18.26
CA ASP A 146 34.37 -9.04 -17.92
C ASP A 146 35.26 -9.34 -19.13
N PHE A 147 34.68 -9.41 -20.34
CA PHE A 147 35.46 -9.50 -21.57
C PHE A 147 36.32 -8.24 -21.80
N LEU A 148 35.78 -7.04 -21.60
CA LEU A 148 36.54 -5.79 -21.70
C LEU A 148 37.74 -5.78 -20.73
N LYS A 149 37.50 -6.19 -19.47
CA LYS A 149 38.53 -6.32 -18.43
C LYS A 149 39.57 -7.38 -18.80
N TRP A 150 39.14 -8.55 -19.30
CA TRP A 150 40.03 -9.62 -19.75
C TRP A 150 40.91 -9.16 -20.91
N LEU A 151 40.34 -8.44 -21.88
CA LEU A 151 41.07 -7.95 -23.05
C LEU A 151 42.16 -6.95 -22.67
N MET A 152 41.88 -6.02 -21.76
CA MET A 152 42.88 -5.08 -21.21
C MET A 152 44.07 -5.79 -20.56
N ASN A 153 43.85 -6.97 -19.96
CA ASN A 153 44.91 -7.74 -19.32
C ASN A 153 45.71 -8.58 -20.33
N LYS A 154 45.18 -8.85 -21.52
CA LYS A 154 45.78 -9.74 -22.53
C LYS A 154 46.50 -8.99 -23.66
N THR A 155 46.06 -7.77 -23.99
CA THR A 155 46.65 -6.96 -25.05
C THR A 155 46.64 -5.48 -24.68
N ARG A 156 47.45 -4.68 -25.39
CA ARG A 156 47.42 -3.22 -25.28
C ARG A 156 46.13 -2.69 -25.93
N CYS A 157 45.22 -2.18 -25.11
CA CYS A 157 44.01 -1.48 -25.55
C CYS A 157 44.23 0.04 -25.56
N ASN A 158 43.50 0.75 -26.42
CA ASN A 158 43.49 2.22 -26.44
C ASN A 158 42.58 2.81 -25.35
N TYR A 159 41.67 2.01 -24.79
CA TYR A 159 40.83 2.35 -23.64
C TYR A 159 41.47 1.86 -22.33
N HIS A 160 41.23 2.61 -21.27
CA HIS A 160 41.80 2.42 -19.93
C HIS A 160 40.74 2.46 -18.82
N LYS A 161 39.56 3.02 -19.08
CA LYS A 161 38.44 3.05 -18.12
C LYS A 161 37.94 1.63 -17.85
N ARG A 162 37.54 1.40 -16.61
CA ARG A 162 36.88 0.17 -16.17
C ARG A 162 35.44 0.50 -15.81
N TYR A 163 34.55 -0.42 -16.17
CA TYR A 163 33.12 -0.29 -15.97
C TYR A 163 32.62 -1.46 -15.15
N GLU A 164 31.50 -1.25 -14.46
CA GLU A 164 30.77 -2.30 -13.74
C GLU A 164 29.29 -2.06 -13.92
N PHE A 165 28.54 -3.12 -14.22
CA PHE A 165 27.09 -3.04 -14.23
C PHE A 165 26.59 -2.90 -12.79
N THR A 166 26.15 -1.70 -12.44
CA THR A 166 25.31 -1.53 -11.27
C THR A 166 23.91 -2.10 -11.56
N PRO A 167 23.16 -2.54 -10.54
CA PRO A 167 21.75 -2.87 -10.73
C PRO A 167 21.03 -1.68 -11.38
N ARG A 168 20.28 -1.92 -12.47
CA ARG A 168 19.52 -0.86 -13.20
C ARG A 168 18.57 -0.08 -12.29
N TYR A 169 18.17 -0.69 -11.19
CA TYR A 169 17.51 -0.05 -10.08
C TYR A 169 18.54 0.11 -8.97
N THR A 170 18.98 1.34 -8.69
CA THR A 170 19.52 1.60 -7.36
C THR A 170 18.48 1.11 -6.35
N LEU A 171 18.95 0.40 -5.31
CA LEU A 171 18.18 0.08 -4.09
C LEU A 171 17.45 1.32 -3.50
N GLU A 172 17.80 2.52 -3.96
CA GLU A 172 17.12 3.77 -3.68
C GLU A 172 15.66 3.77 -4.18
N GLN A 173 15.33 3.25 -5.37
CA GLN A 173 13.93 3.21 -5.84
C GLN A 173 13.07 2.16 -5.12
N GLU A 174 13.61 1.00 -4.71
CA GLU A 174 12.85 0.00 -3.93
C GLU A 174 12.50 0.46 -2.50
N THR A 175 13.15 1.54 -2.04
CA THR A 175 12.98 2.09 -0.69
C THR A 175 12.40 3.50 -0.67
N ASN A 176 12.24 4.13 -1.83
CA ASN A 176 11.53 5.38 -2.00
C ASN A 176 10.02 5.17 -1.86
N ALA A 177 9.33 6.25 -1.49
CA ALA A 177 7.87 6.25 -1.49
C ALA A 177 7.39 6.01 -2.93
N TYR A 178 6.20 5.44 -3.08
CA TYR A 178 5.49 5.46 -4.37
C TYR A 178 5.24 6.89 -4.84
N GLU A 179 5.10 7.12 -6.13
CA GLU A 179 4.64 8.44 -6.58
C GLU A 179 3.24 8.71 -6.02
N LEU A 180 2.93 9.98 -5.74
CA LEU A 180 1.68 10.33 -5.07
C LEU A 180 0.47 9.88 -5.90
N ASP A 181 0.49 10.08 -7.21
CA ASP A 181 -0.61 9.70 -8.11
C ASP A 181 -0.81 8.18 -8.13
N GLU A 182 0.25 7.39 -8.29
CA GLU A 182 0.20 5.92 -8.21
C GLU A 182 -0.35 5.44 -6.86
N TYR A 183 0.06 6.10 -5.78
CA TYR A 183 -0.37 5.77 -4.42
C TYR A 183 -1.86 6.09 -4.23
N LEU A 184 -2.34 7.24 -4.71
CA LEU A 184 -3.75 7.64 -4.66
C LEU A 184 -4.62 6.76 -5.55
N GLU A 185 -4.12 6.36 -6.72
CA GLU A 185 -4.85 5.51 -7.68
C GLU A 185 -5.08 4.12 -7.10
N LEU A 186 -4.02 3.49 -6.57
CA LEU A 186 -4.14 2.22 -5.88
C LEU A 186 -5.10 2.31 -4.68
N LEU A 187 -5.00 3.40 -3.91
CA LEU A 187 -5.86 3.64 -2.76
C LEU A 187 -7.33 3.78 -3.18
N TYR A 188 -7.61 4.50 -4.27
CA TYR A 188 -8.96 4.61 -4.84
C TYR A 188 -9.51 3.23 -5.20
N PHE A 189 -8.76 2.41 -5.95
CA PHE A 189 -9.20 1.08 -6.34
C PHE A 189 -9.47 0.14 -5.16
N LEU A 190 -8.69 0.24 -4.09
CA LEU A 190 -8.82 -0.66 -2.94
C LEU A 190 -9.92 -0.26 -1.95
N PHE A 191 -10.32 1.02 -1.89
CA PHE A 191 -11.19 1.55 -0.84
C PHE A 191 -12.47 2.23 -1.31
N ASN A 192 -12.54 2.73 -2.55
CA ASN A 192 -13.70 3.48 -3.03
C ASN A 192 -14.93 2.57 -3.18
N ASP A 193 -16.03 2.93 -2.52
CA ASP A 193 -17.24 2.11 -2.49
C ASP A 193 -17.90 1.96 -3.86
N ASP A 194 -17.87 3.01 -4.70
CA ASP A 194 -18.52 2.97 -6.01
C ASP A 194 -17.70 2.09 -6.98
N TYR A 195 -16.37 2.19 -6.93
CA TYR A 195 -15.47 1.29 -7.68
C TYR A 195 -15.64 -0.16 -7.22
N ILE A 196 -15.61 -0.43 -5.90
CA ILE A 196 -15.77 -1.78 -5.33
C ILE A 196 -17.08 -2.43 -5.79
N ARG A 197 -18.18 -1.67 -5.82
CA ARG A 197 -19.48 -2.15 -6.30
C ARG A 197 -19.49 -2.34 -7.81
N LYS A 198 -18.99 -1.37 -8.58
CA LYS A 198 -18.92 -1.44 -10.05
C LYS A 198 -18.14 -2.67 -10.52
N GLU A 199 -17.05 -2.99 -9.84
CA GLU A 199 -16.17 -4.11 -10.18
C GLU A 199 -16.50 -5.41 -9.42
N ASP A 200 -17.60 -5.47 -8.67
CA ASP A 200 -18.03 -6.66 -7.91
C ASP A 200 -16.90 -7.27 -7.05
N MET A 201 -16.04 -6.43 -6.45
CA MET A 201 -14.78 -6.91 -5.85
C MET A 201 -15.01 -7.85 -4.66
N LEU A 202 -16.03 -7.58 -3.82
CA LEU A 202 -16.37 -8.45 -2.69
C LEU A 202 -16.88 -9.83 -3.15
N TYR A 203 -17.63 -9.86 -4.26
CA TYR A 203 -18.04 -11.12 -4.88
C TYR A 203 -16.83 -11.90 -5.40
N LYS A 204 -15.92 -11.23 -6.13
CA LYS A 204 -14.64 -11.80 -6.62
C LYS A 204 -13.77 -12.34 -5.47
N ALA A 205 -13.66 -11.60 -4.37
CA ALA A 205 -12.95 -12.02 -3.17
C ALA A 205 -13.59 -13.27 -2.53
N ALA A 206 -14.92 -13.31 -2.43
CA ALA A 206 -15.60 -14.44 -1.82
C ALA A 206 -15.54 -15.74 -2.65
N ILE A 207 -15.26 -15.67 -3.96
CA ILE A 207 -15.04 -16.86 -4.81
C ILE A 207 -13.57 -17.25 -4.96
N SER A 208 -12.63 -16.34 -4.69
CA SER A 208 -11.21 -16.55 -4.94
C SER A 208 -10.35 -16.17 -3.74
N LYS A 209 -9.72 -17.17 -3.12
CA LYS A 209 -8.76 -16.99 -2.03
C LYS A 209 -7.63 -16.03 -2.44
N ASP A 210 -7.02 -16.24 -3.61
CA ASP A 210 -5.91 -15.42 -4.05
C ASP A 210 -6.33 -13.94 -4.29
N TYR A 211 -7.57 -13.69 -4.73
CA TYR A 211 -8.09 -12.33 -4.85
C TYR A 211 -8.23 -11.67 -3.47
N ALA A 212 -8.88 -12.36 -2.53
CA ALA A 212 -9.11 -11.86 -1.17
C ALA A 212 -7.78 -11.60 -0.44
N ASP A 213 -6.85 -12.55 -0.50
CA ASP A 213 -5.53 -12.44 0.14
C ASP A 213 -4.74 -11.26 -0.43
N THR A 214 -4.78 -11.05 -1.74
CA THR A 214 -4.07 -9.93 -2.39
C THR A 214 -4.67 -8.60 -1.98
N TRP A 215 -6.00 -8.48 -2.02
CA TRP A 215 -6.68 -7.25 -1.63
C TRP A 215 -6.41 -6.90 -0.17
N LEU A 216 -6.57 -7.86 0.74
CA LEU A 216 -6.29 -7.64 2.16
C LEU A 216 -4.83 -7.22 2.37
N PHE A 217 -3.87 -7.93 1.76
CA PHE A 217 -2.45 -7.61 1.90
C PHE A 217 -2.12 -6.18 1.43
N LEU A 218 -2.62 -5.76 0.27
CA LEU A 218 -2.40 -4.40 -0.24
C LEU A 218 -3.09 -3.36 0.65
N ALA A 219 -4.37 -3.56 0.98
CA ALA A 219 -5.18 -2.62 1.77
C ALA A 219 -4.58 -2.35 3.16
N LEU A 220 -3.98 -3.36 3.80
CA LEU A 220 -3.37 -3.20 5.13
C LEU A 220 -2.26 -2.14 5.17
N HIS A 221 -1.52 -1.94 4.08
CA HIS A 221 -0.45 -0.94 4.01
C HIS A 221 -0.96 0.51 3.90
N PHE A 222 -2.25 0.69 3.59
CA PHE A 222 -2.89 2.01 3.53
C PHE A 222 -3.55 2.41 4.84
N ILE A 223 -3.84 1.46 5.73
CA ILE A 223 -4.45 1.75 7.05
C ILE A 223 -3.44 1.70 8.19
N CYS A 224 -2.35 0.93 8.05
CA CYS A 224 -1.32 0.82 9.07
C CYS A 224 0.09 0.67 8.49
N ALA A 225 1.09 1.27 9.15
CA ALA A 225 2.50 1.18 8.75
C ALA A 225 3.21 -0.07 9.31
N LEU A 226 2.53 -1.23 9.31
CA LEU A 226 3.11 -2.48 9.80
C LEU A 226 4.01 -3.11 8.74
N ARG A 227 5.10 -3.75 9.16
CA ARG A 227 5.98 -4.49 8.24
C ARG A 227 5.28 -5.77 7.80
N GLY A 228 5.61 -6.30 6.61
CA GLY A 228 5.06 -7.58 6.15
C GLY A 228 5.21 -8.71 7.16
N THR A 229 6.36 -8.82 7.82
CA THR A 229 6.61 -9.81 8.90
C THR A 229 5.80 -9.56 10.18
N ASP A 230 5.35 -8.32 10.41
CA ASP A 230 4.47 -7.98 11.54
C ASP A 230 3.00 -8.25 11.17
N LEU A 231 2.62 -8.07 9.91
CA LEU A 231 1.29 -8.44 9.38
C LEU A 231 1.02 -9.95 9.48
N GLU A 232 2.02 -10.79 9.20
CA GLU A 232 1.90 -12.25 9.36
C GLU A 232 1.59 -12.68 10.80
N GLN A 233 1.89 -11.84 11.80
CA GLN A 233 1.66 -12.13 13.21
C GLN A 233 0.28 -11.69 13.72
N LEU A 234 -0.56 -11.04 12.89
CA LEU A 234 -1.89 -10.58 13.34
C LEU A 234 -2.80 -11.74 13.79
N GLY A 235 -2.57 -12.95 13.24
CA GLY A 235 -3.28 -14.17 13.60
C GLY A 235 -4.62 -14.32 12.88
N HIS A 236 -5.38 -15.34 13.29
CA HIS A 236 -6.66 -15.72 12.69
C HIS A 236 -7.85 -15.13 13.46
N PRO A 237 -8.83 -14.51 12.78
CA PRO A 237 -10.01 -14.00 13.44
C PRO A 237 -10.96 -15.13 13.81
N GLN A 238 -11.85 -14.85 14.75
CA GLN A 238 -13.03 -15.67 14.97
C GLN A 238 -14.11 -15.28 13.97
N LEU A 239 -14.63 -16.28 13.25
CA LEU A 239 -15.74 -16.08 12.32
C LEU A 239 -17.09 -16.13 13.08
N PRO A 240 -18.03 -15.21 12.79
CA PRO A 240 -19.35 -15.23 13.40
C PRO A 240 -20.28 -16.31 12.81
N ARG A 241 -19.92 -16.89 11.65
CA ARG A 241 -20.63 -17.99 10.99
C ARG A 241 -19.65 -19.07 10.54
N THR A 242 -20.16 -20.20 10.05
CA THR A 242 -19.29 -21.20 9.42
C THR A 242 -18.63 -20.62 8.15
N PRO A 243 -17.43 -21.08 7.77
CA PRO A 243 -16.72 -20.56 6.60
C PRO A 243 -17.56 -20.50 5.31
N LYS A 244 -18.36 -21.55 5.04
CA LYS A 244 -19.21 -21.59 3.85
C LYS A 244 -20.32 -20.54 3.88
N GLU A 245 -20.88 -20.30 5.06
CA GLU A 245 -21.94 -19.31 5.25
C GLU A 245 -21.40 -17.88 5.14
N VAL A 246 -20.19 -17.61 5.63
CA VAL A 246 -19.50 -16.32 5.45
C VAL A 246 -19.38 -16.01 3.95
N LEU A 247 -18.75 -16.90 3.19
CA LEU A 247 -18.55 -16.69 1.75
C LEU A 247 -19.88 -16.57 1.01
N LYS A 248 -20.89 -17.38 1.36
CA LYS A 248 -22.23 -17.28 0.76
C LYS A 248 -22.90 -15.93 1.07
N SER A 249 -22.83 -15.48 2.31
CA SER A 249 -23.46 -14.24 2.77
C SER A 249 -22.85 -13.01 2.11
N VAL A 250 -21.52 -12.97 2.00
CA VAL A 250 -20.81 -11.89 1.29
C VAL A 250 -21.21 -11.87 -0.18
N ARG A 251 -21.23 -13.03 -0.86
CA ARG A 251 -21.62 -13.12 -2.28
C ARG A 251 -23.05 -12.66 -2.53
N SER A 252 -23.95 -12.89 -1.58
CA SER A 252 -25.36 -12.50 -1.70
C SER A 252 -25.65 -11.10 -1.17
N GLY A 253 -24.63 -10.34 -0.71
CA GLY A 253 -24.82 -9.00 -0.14
C GLY A 253 -25.52 -8.97 1.23
N ASN A 254 -25.60 -10.11 1.93
CA ASN A 254 -26.29 -10.26 3.22
C ASN A 254 -25.34 -10.26 4.42
N TRP A 255 -24.07 -9.94 4.21
CA TRP A 255 -23.07 -9.81 5.28
C TRP A 255 -23.22 -8.46 5.97
N SER A 256 -23.51 -8.45 7.28
CA SER A 256 -23.80 -7.22 7.99
C SER A 256 -22.52 -6.46 8.42
N SER A 257 -22.68 -5.17 8.69
CA SER A 257 -21.64 -4.34 9.31
C SER A 257 -21.22 -4.88 10.68
N SER A 258 -22.18 -5.31 11.52
CA SER A 258 -21.91 -5.90 12.83
C SER A 258 -21.05 -7.18 12.74
N GLU A 259 -21.28 -8.04 11.74
CA GLU A 259 -20.47 -9.23 11.49
C GLU A 259 -19.03 -8.90 11.07
N ALA A 260 -18.86 -7.91 10.20
CA ALA A 260 -17.55 -7.44 9.79
C ALA A 260 -16.77 -6.86 11.00
N ARG A 261 -17.41 -5.97 11.78
CA ARG A 261 -16.80 -5.35 12.96
C ARG A 261 -16.43 -6.37 14.03
N ARG A 262 -17.28 -7.37 14.27
CA ARG A 262 -17.02 -8.49 15.20
C ARG A 262 -15.82 -9.34 14.77
N THR A 263 -15.72 -9.63 13.47
CA THR A 263 -14.56 -10.35 12.93
C THR A 263 -13.27 -9.56 13.17
N LEU A 264 -13.27 -8.26 12.83
CA LEU A 264 -12.14 -7.38 13.06
C LEU A 264 -11.76 -7.29 14.55
N LEU A 265 -12.77 -7.18 15.42
CA LEU A 265 -12.59 -7.09 16.86
C LEU A 265 -11.87 -8.31 17.43
N SER A 266 -12.15 -9.51 16.92
CA SER A 266 -11.49 -10.72 17.39
C SER A 266 -9.95 -10.67 17.22
N ILE A 267 -9.47 -9.99 16.16
CA ILE A 267 -8.04 -9.76 15.93
C ILE A 267 -7.47 -8.73 16.90
N THR A 268 -8.10 -7.56 17.02
CA THR A 268 -7.58 -6.49 17.86
C THR A 268 -7.55 -6.91 19.32
N THR A 269 -8.60 -7.61 19.78
CA THR A 269 -8.69 -8.19 21.12
C THR A 269 -7.57 -9.20 21.37
N ARG A 270 -7.32 -10.12 20.42
CA ARG A 270 -6.22 -11.08 20.49
C ARG A 270 -4.87 -10.39 20.65
N LEU A 271 -4.60 -9.35 19.86
CA LEU A 271 -3.33 -8.62 19.90
C LEU A 271 -3.09 -7.97 21.25
N THR A 272 -4.12 -7.35 21.83
CA THR A 272 -4.06 -6.77 23.17
C THR A 272 -3.77 -7.82 24.25
N TYR A 273 -4.43 -8.97 24.22
CA TYR A 273 -4.18 -10.00 25.24
C TYR A 273 -2.80 -10.66 25.12
N LEU A 274 -2.33 -10.89 23.90
CA LEU A 274 -1.06 -11.58 23.66
C LEU A 274 0.16 -10.67 23.75
N ASN A 275 -0.02 -9.34 23.82
CA ASN A 275 1.07 -8.36 23.86
C ASN A 275 2.15 -8.63 22.79
N ILE A 276 1.73 -8.93 21.55
CA ILE A 276 2.64 -9.35 20.49
C ILE A 276 3.62 -8.22 20.18
N THR A 277 4.93 -8.50 20.25
CA THR A 277 5.96 -7.50 19.95
C THR A 277 6.42 -7.59 18.49
N PRO A 278 6.84 -6.47 17.87
CA PRO A 278 7.34 -6.47 16.50
C PRO A 278 8.51 -7.43 16.30
N ASN A 279 8.53 -8.13 15.17
CA ASN A 279 9.49 -9.21 14.91
C ASN A 279 10.95 -8.73 14.94
N LYS A 280 11.21 -7.54 14.37
CA LYS A 280 12.56 -6.96 14.30
C LYS A 280 13.16 -6.68 15.69
N THR A 281 12.33 -6.32 16.65
CA THR A 281 12.78 -5.90 17.96
C THR A 281 12.53 -6.94 19.03
N LYS A 282 11.81 -8.04 18.79
CA LYS A 282 11.43 -9.11 19.74
C LYS A 282 12.47 -9.54 20.81
N ARG A 283 13.78 -9.37 20.56
CA ARG A 283 14.87 -9.65 21.51
C ARG A 283 15.15 -8.53 22.55
N THR A 284 14.68 -7.30 22.33
CA THR A 284 14.88 -6.17 23.24
C THR A 284 13.78 -6.15 24.31
N LYS A 285 14.14 -5.73 25.53
CA LYS A 285 13.17 -5.55 26.63
C LYS A 285 12.45 -4.19 26.48
N ASN A 286 11.25 -4.09 27.04
CA ASN A 286 10.43 -2.85 27.08
C ASN A 286 10.03 -2.29 25.71
N ILE A 287 9.67 -3.16 24.77
CA ILE A 287 9.15 -2.73 23.46
C ILE A 287 7.63 -2.65 23.51
N SER A 288 7.08 -1.60 22.90
CA SER A 288 5.64 -1.49 22.67
C SER A 288 5.12 -2.62 21.78
N GLN A 289 3.97 -3.19 22.14
CA GLN A 289 3.25 -4.16 21.32
C GLN A 289 2.93 -3.63 19.90
N ILE A 290 2.69 -4.55 18.97
CA ILE A 290 2.15 -4.26 17.64
C ILE A 290 0.82 -3.53 17.82
N LYS A 291 0.71 -2.34 17.24
CA LYS A 291 -0.53 -1.57 17.21
C LYS A 291 -1.19 -1.76 15.86
N PHE A 292 -2.31 -2.48 15.85
CA PHE A 292 -3.16 -2.64 14.68
C PHE A 292 -4.46 -1.87 14.91
N GLN A 293 -4.59 -0.74 14.22
CA GLN A 293 -5.80 0.08 14.25
C GLN A 293 -6.35 0.18 12.83
N VAL A 294 -7.65 -0.01 12.69
CA VAL A 294 -8.37 0.23 11.44
C VAL A 294 -9.22 1.50 11.60
N PRO A 295 -9.17 2.45 10.65
CA PRO A 295 -10.00 3.63 10.65
C PRO A 295 -11.49 3.28 10.65
N GLU A 296 -12.32 4.09 11.29
CA GLU A 296 -13.76 3.86 11.41
C GLU A 296 -14.42 3.60 10.06
N SER A 297 -14.17 4.45 9.07
CA SER A 297 -14.73 4.30 7.73
C SER A 297 -14.33 2.96 7.09
N CYS A 298 -13.14 2.44 7.40
CA CYS A 298 -12.60 1.21 6.81
C CYS A 298 -12.96 -0.08 7.56
N GLN A 299 -13.54 -0.01 8.78
CA GLN A 299 -13.74 -1.19 9.63
C GLN A 299 -14.58 -2.29 8.96
N VAL A 300 -15.67 -1.91 8.29
CA VAL A 300 -16.56 -2.88 7.62
C VAL A 300 -15.83 -3.57 6.48
N LEU A 301 -15.08 -2.83 5.65
CA LEU A 301 -14.34 -3.41 4.53
C LEU A 301 -13.25 -4.37 5.05
N ILE A 302 -12.39 -3.91 5.96
CA ILE A 302 -11.28 -4.71 6.47
C ILE A 302 -11.76 -5.91 7.27
N GLY A 303 -12.80 -5.75 8.09
CA GLY A 303 -13.44 -6.84 8.81
C GLY A 303 -14.05 -7.89 7.87
N THR A 304 -14.65 -7.46 6.76
CA THR A 304 -15.17 -8.35 5.72
C THR A 304 -14.05 -9.09 5.00
N LEU A 305 -12.95 -8.42 4.63
CA LEU A 305 -11.79 -9.06 4.00
C LEU A 305 -11.13 -10.09 4.92
N LEU A 306 -10.96 -9.77 6.20
CA LEU A 306 -10.48 -10.71 7.21
C LEU A 306 -11.39 -11.95 7.30
N ALA A 307 -12.71 -11.76 7.30
CA ALA A 307 -13.68 -12.86 7.35
C ALA A 307 -13.58 -13.76 6.11
N ILE A 308 -13.46 -13.17 4.91
CA ILE A 308 -13.33 -13.91 3.65
C ILE A 308 -12.02 -14.70 3.62
N CYS A 309 -10.90 -14.07 3.96
CA CYS A 309 -9.59 -14.73 3.97
C CYS A 309 -9.57 -15.90 4.96
N GLU A 310 -10.13 -15.69 6.15
CA GLU A 310 -10.21 -16.75 7.17
C GLU A 310 -11.14 -17.89 6.73
N ALA A 311 -12.28 -17.57 6.12
CA ALA A 311 -13.19 -18.60 5.60
C ALA A 311 -12.51 -19.45 4.52
N HIS A 312 -11.78 -18.84 3.59
CA HIS A 312 -10.99 -19.56 2.59
C HIS A 312 -9.86 -20.37 3.24
N TYR A 313 -9.21 -19.84 4.27
CA TYR A 313 -8.17 -20.54 5.02
C TYR A 313 -8.72 -21.83 5.67
N GLN A 314 -9.79 -21.72 6.46
CA GLN A 314 -10.39 -22.86 7.15
C GLN A 314 -10.93 -23.94 6.20
N LEU A 315 -11.38 -23.56 4.99
CA LEU A 315 -11.86 -24.51 3.99
C LEU A 315 -10.73 -25.26 3.27
N ASN A 316 -9.54 -24.66 3.17
CA ASN A 316 -8.45 -25.22 2.37
C ASN A 316 -7.57 -26.24 3.09
N LYS A 317 -7.73 -26.46 4.42
CA LYS A 317 -7.19 -27.57 5.27
C LYS A 317 -5.74 -28.08 5.10
N ASP A 318 -4.95 -27.56 4.18
CA ASP A 318 -3.69 -28.18 3.73
C ASP A 318 -2.45 -27.69 4.49
N ASN A 319 -2.56 -26.66 5.34
CA ASN A 319 -1.46 -26.23 6.22
C ASN A 319 -1.99 -25.44 7.42
N ASN A 320 -1.92 -26.02 8.62
CA ASN A 320 -2.37 -25.37 9.86
C ASN A 320 -1.39 -24.31 10.42
N ASP A 321 -0.21 -24.15 9.81
CA ASP A 321 0.86 -23.26 10.29
C ASP A 321 1.10 -22.03 9.38
N GLU A 322 0.30 -21.84 8.33
CA GLU A 322 0.46 -20.68 7.44
C GLU A 322 -0.19 -19.43 8.05
N PRO A 323 0.46 -18.25 7.94
CA PRO A 323 -0.15 -17.00 8.38
C PRO A 323 -1.38 -16.67 7.52
N LEU A 324 -2.43 -16.13 8.15
CA LEU A 324 -3.61 -15.66 7.45
C LEU A 324 -3.27 -14.65 6.34
N ILE A 325 -2.38 -13.70 6.63
CA ILE A 325 -1.98 -12.65 5.68
C ILE A 325 -0.77 -13.15 4.89
N ARG A 326 -1.00 -13.44 3.61
CA ARG A 326 0.06 -13.85 2.67
C ARG A 326 0.69 -12.63 2.02
N GLN A 327 2.03 -12.59 1.98
CA GLN A 327 2.76 -11.53 1.30
C GLN A 327 2.74 -11.72 -0.23
N ILE A 328 1.84 -11.03 -0.92
CA ILE A 328 1.69 -11.10 -2.39
C ILE A 328 2.25 -9.81 -3.00
N LYS A 329 3.49 -9.88 -3.50
CA LYS A 329 4.25 -8.71 -3.97
C LYS A 329 4.46 -8.65 -5.48
N GLU A 330 4.45 -9.80 -6.14
CA GLU A 330 4.86 -9.91 -7.54
C GLU A 330 3.81 -9.33 -8.49
N TYR A 331 4.24 -8.47 -9.42
CA TYR A 331 3.40 -7.92 -10.51
C TYR A 331 2.56 -9.00 -11.18
N LYS A 332 3.19 -10.10 -11.61
CA LYS A 332 2.52 -11.19 -12.33
C LYS A 332 1.40 -11.81 -11.50
N ARG A 333 1.57 -11.90 -10.18
CA ARG A 333 0.55 -12.45 -9.27
C ARG A 333 -0.56 -11.43 -9.05
N ILE A 334 -0.22 -10.18 -8.75
CA ILE A 334 -1.19 -9.11 -8.55
C ILE A 334 -2.06 -8.93 -9.80
N SER A 335 -1.45 -8.82 -10.98
CA SER A 335 -2.14 -8.70 -12.28
C SER A 335 -3.05 -9.89 -12.57
N ARG A 336 -2.58 -11.12 -12.28
CA ARG A 336 -3.39 -12.34 -12.43
C ARG A 336 -4.59 -12.37 -11.50
N TYR A 337 -4.43 -11.91 -10.26
CA TYR A 337 -5.46 -12.03 -9.24
C TYR A 337 -6.46 -10.89 -9.29
N MET A 338 -5.99 -9.64 -9.36
CA MET A 338 -6.82 -8.44 -9.27
C MET A 338 -7.12 -7.77 -10.61
N GLY A 339 -6.51 -8.23 -11.70
CA GLY A 339 -6.71 -7.70 -13.05
C GLY A 339 -5.61 -6.74 -13.49
N LYS A 340 -5.63 -6.37 -14.77
CA LYS A 340 -4.60 -5.51 -15.38
C LYS A 340 -4.61 -4.09 -14.81
N GLU A 341 -5.78 -3.50 -14.57
CA GLU A 341 -5.90 -2.12 -14.07
C GLU A 341 -5.11 -1.91 -12.77
N ILE A 342 -5.28 -2.79 -11.77
CA ILE A 342 -4.49 -2.74 -10.52
C ILE A 342 -3.08 -3.28 -10.73
N GLY A 343 -2.91 -4.29 -11.59
CA GLY A 343 -1.62 -4.90 -11.86
C GLY A 343 -0.61 -3.94 -12.50
N ASP A 344 -1.06 -3.11 -13.44
CA ASP A 344 -0.20 -2.26 -14.26
C ASP A 344 0.49 -1.14 -13.43
N LEU A 345 -0.06 -0.80 -12.25
CA LEU A 345 0.61 0.02 -11.22
C LEU A 345 1.93 -0.59 -10.69
N PHE A 346 2.18 -1.86 -10.99
CA PHE A 346 3.37 -2.59 -10.59
C PHE A 346 4.16 -3.13 -11.79
N LEU A 347 3.89 -2.65 -13.01
CA LEU A 347 4.56 -3.13 -14.23
C LEU A 347 6.07 -2.91 -14.18
N GLU A 348 6.49 -1.75 -13.69
CA GLU A 348 7.90 -1.37 -13.62
C GLU A 348 8.62 -1.96 -12.41
N ARG A 349 7.89 -2.21 -11.30
CA ARG A 349 8.41 -2.81 -10.08
C ARG A 349 7.35 -3.55 -9.28
N ASN A 350 7.75 -4.65 -8.65
CA ASN A 350 6.91 -5.38 -7.69
C ASN A 350 6.48 -4.51 -6.51
N PHE A 351 5.40 -4.88 -5.83
CA PHE A 351 4.94 -4.19 -4.63
C PHE A 351 5.97 -4.28 -3.49
N SER A 352 6.30 -3.13 -2.90
CA SER A 352 7.22 -2.99 -1.78
C SER A 352 6.46 -2.52 -0.55
N SER A 353 6.32 -3.40 0.45
CA SER A 353 5.80 -3.05 1.78
C SER A 353 6.56 -1.88 2.41
N ARG A 354 7.85 -1.74 2.12
CA ARG A 354 8.67 -0.65 2.64
C ARG A 354 8.32 0.68 1.97
N SER A 355 8.19 0.69 0.65
CA SER A 355 7.74 1.87 -0.11
C SER A 355 6.33 2.28 0.29
N ALA A 356 5.40 1.33 0.42
CA ALA A 356 4.03 1.58 0.85
C ALA A 356 3.97 2.18 2.26
N ASN A 357 4.73 1.61 3.21
CA ASN A 357 4.82 2.17 4.56
C ASN A 357 5.47 3.57 4.57
N LYS A 358 6.44 3.81 3.68
CA LYS A 358 7.06 5.13 3.53
C LYS A 358 6.04 6.13 2.99
N SER A 359 5.32 5.81 1.92
CA SER A 359 4.22 6.63 1.38
C SER A 359 3.15 6.90 2.43
N TYR A 360 2.71 5.88 3.17
CA TYR A 360 1.76 6.04 4.28
C TYR A 360 2.23 7.06 5.32
N LEU A 361 3.51 7.00 5.71
CA LEU A 361 4.10 7.90 6.71
C LEU A 361 4.44 9.28 6.16
N GLN A 362 4.63 9.41 4.85
CA GLN A 362 5.13 10.61 4.19
C GLN A 362 4.09 11.28 3.28
N THR A 363 2.83 10.86 3.32
CA THR A 363 1.76 11.35 2.45
C THR A 363 1.74 12.89 2.28
N VAL A 364 1.88 13.66 3.36
CA VAL A 364 1.96 15.15 3.29
C VAL A 364 3.34 15.64 2.86
N ALA A 365 4.41 14.97 3.33
CA ALA A 365 5.78 15.34 3.02
C ALA A 365 6.12 15.18 1.53
N MET A 366 5.46 14.26 0.82
CA MET A 366 5.65 14.04 -0.62
C MET A 366 5.27 15.25 -1.48
N LEU A 367 4.44 16.16 -0.96
CA LEU A 367 4.11 17.44 -1.61
C LEU A 367 5.05 18.58 -1.19
N ALA A 368 5.88 18.36 -0.17
CA ALA A 368 6.60 19.42 0.54
C ALA A 368 8.01 19.68 0.01
N ASP A 369 8.62 18.74 -0.69
CA ASP A 369 9.98 18.89 -1.23
C ASP A 369 10.10 20.05 -2.24
N ASP A 370 8.98 20.52 -2.81
CA ASP A 370 8.96 21.64 -3.78
C ASP A 370 8.64 23.03 -3.17
N VAL A 371 8.19 23.14 -1.90
CA VAL A 371 7.49 24.37 -1.44
C VAL A 371 8.05 25.01 -0.16
N LEU A 372 8.64 24.28 0.80
CA LEU A 372 9.03 24.87 2.10
C LEU A 372 10.47 24.51 2.53
N GLN A 373 11.23 25.52 2.96
CA GLN A 373 12.54 25.33 3.61
C GLN A 373 12.44 24.77 5.04
N GLU A 374 11.25 24.84 5.66
CA GLU A 374 10.97 24.31 6.99
C GLU A 374 10.01 23.11 6.92
N LYS A 375 10.39 22.00 7.56
CA LYS A 375 9.52 20.82 7.70
C LYS A 375 8.38 21.15 8.65
N SER A 376 7.15 21.10 8.16
CA SER A 376 5.96 21.12 9.02
C SER A 376 6.03 19.97 10.05
N GLU A 377 5.70 20.25 11.31
CA GLU A 377 5.57 19.21 12.35
C GLU A 377 4.32 18.32 12.15
N LEU A 378 3.41 18.71 11.26
CA LEU A 378 2.11 18.06 11.04
C LEU A 378 2.22 17.02 9.91
N ASN A 379 1.82 15.78 10.19
CA ASN A 379 1.84 14.68 9.22
C ASN A 379 0.47 13.99 9.16
N ILE A 380 -0.20 14.05 8.01
CA ILE A 380 -1.37 13.23 7.74
C ILE A 380 -0.90 11.84 7.33
N LYS A 381 -1.38 10.82 8.04
CA LYS A 381 -1.08 9.42 7.75
C LYS A 381 -2.00 8.87 6.65
N GLY A 382 -1.53 7.87 5.92
CA GLY A 382 -2.27 7.26 4.81
C GLY A 382 -3.66 6.71 5.17
N TYR A 383 -3.91 6.40 6.45
CA TYR A 383 -5.22 5.94 6.90
C TYR A 383 -6.33 6.96 6.65
N PHE A 384 -5.99 8.26 6.75
CA PHE A 384 -6.95 9.33 6.52
C PHE A 384 -7.31 9.42 5.03
N LEU A 385 -6.34 9.19 4.16
CA LEU A 385 -6.60 9.09 2.72
C LEU A 385 -7.49 7.89 2.39
N ALA A 386 -7.26 6.74 3.03
CA ALA A 386 -8.12 5.56 2.86
C ALA A 386 -9.58 5.87 3.22
N ALA A 387 -9.80 6.67 4.28
CA ALA A 387 -11.13 7.16 4.64
C ALA A 387 -11.71 8.15 3.62
N LEU A 388 -10.89 9.05 3.05
CA LEU A 388 -11.33 9.97 1.99
C LEU A 388 -11.76 9.22 0.72
N ALA A 389 -10.94 8.27 0.23
CA ALA A 389 -11.28 7.51 -0.96
C ALA A 389 -12.57 6.71 -0.79
N ARG A 390 -12.78 6.16 0.41
CA ARG A 390 -13.98 5.40 0.72
C ARG A 390 -15.24 6.25 0.69
N SER A 391 -15.18 7.48 1.22
CA SER A 391 -16.33 8.40 1.22
C SER A 391 -16.50 9.19 -0.08
N HIS A 392 -15.49 9.15 -0.99
CA HIS A 392 -15.53 9.89 -2.25
C HIS A 392 -16.57 9.32 -3.23
N LYS A 393 -17.29 10.22 -3.90
CA LYS A 393 -18.22 9.92 -4.99
C LYS A 393 -17.67 10.57 -6.24
N GLY A 394 -17.49 9.79 -7.30
CA GLY A 394 -16.91 10.30 -8.56
C GLY A 394 -15.77 9.46 -9.09
N SER A 395 -15.08 10.02 -10.07
CA SER A 395 -13.92 9.39 -10.73
C SER A 395 -12.65 9.50 -9.89
N PHE A 396 -11.61 8.77 -10.30
CA PHE A 396 -10.28 8.91 -9.72
C PHE A 396 -9.74 10.34 -9.87
N ASP A 397 -9.92 10.98 -11.02
CA ASP A 397 -9.41 12.34 -11.26
C ASP A 397 -9.98 13.37 -10.26
N GLU A 398 -11.28 13.27 -9.98
CA GLU A 398 -11.95 14.12 -8.98
C GLU A 398 -11.42 13.84 -7.56
N PHE A 399 -11.20 12.57 -7.23
CA PHE A 399 -10.60 12.15 -5.97
C PHE A 399 -9.16 12.68 -5.82
N ALA A 400 -8.33 12.55 -6.85
CA ALA A 400 -6.94 13.00 -6.85
C ALA A 400 -6.84 14.52 -6.68
N GLN A 401 -7.67 15.28 -7.40
CA GLN A 401 -7.68 16.74 -7.33
C GLN A 401 -8.12 17.25 -5.94
N THR A 402 -9.20 16.67 -5.39
CA THR A 402 -9.71 17.04 -4.06
C THR A 402 -8.72 16.69 -2.95
N THR A 403 -8.10 15.52 -3.03
CA THR A 403 -7.10 15.05 -2.06
C THR A 403 -5.83 15.90 -2.11
N THR A 404 -5.35 16.25 -3.31
CA THR A 404 -4.17 17.11 -3.46
C THR A 404 -4.41 18.50 -2.87
N THR A 405 -5.59 19.08 -3.10
CA THR A 405 -5.97 20.38 -2.52
C THR A 405 -5.98 20.31 -0.99
N TYR A 406 -6.54 19.23 -0.43
CA TYR A 406 -6.60 19.00 1.00
C TYR A 406 -5.22 18.88 1.65
N LEU A 407 -4.32 18.08 1.05
CA LEU A 407 -2.97 17.88 1.57
C LEU A 407 -2.13 19.16 1.50
N LYS A 408 -2.32 20.00 0.48
CA LYS A 408 -1.70 21.33 0.37
C LYS A 408 -2.20 22.28 1.48
N ASP A 409 -3.50 22.31 1.75
CA ASP A 409 -4.08 23.13 2.83
C ASP A 409 -3.51 22.73 4.21
N ALA A 410 -3.35 21.43 4.46
CA ALA A 410 -2.76 20.91 5.71
C ALA A 410 -1.31 21.37 5.92
N GLN A 411 -0.54 21.47 4.83
CA GLN A 411 0.86 21.87 4.86
C GLN A 411 1.04 23.36 5.20
N LEU A 412 0.13 24.23 4.75
CA LEU A 412 0.20 25.69 4.96
C LEU A 412 -0.19 26.12 6.39
N SER A 413 -0.15 25.20 7.35
CA SER A 413 -0.50 25.42 8.77
C SER A 413 -1.92 25.93 9.00
N GLN A 414 -2.81 25.79 8.00
CA GLN A 414 -4.24 26.08 8.14
C GLN A 414 -4.98 24.80 8.55
N LEU A 415 -4.66 24.25 9.73
CA LEU A 415 -5.44 23.15 10.28
C LEU A 415 -6.89 23.62 10.47
N LYS A 416 -7.79 23.19 9.58
CA LYS A 416 -9.21 23.53 9.69
C LYS A 416 -9.83 22.66 10.80
N PRO A 417 -10.68 23.20 11.69
CA PRO A 417 -11.32 22.42 12.76
C PRO A 417 -12.01 21.15 12.26
N GLU A 418 -12.59 21.19 11.06
CA GLU A 418 -13.33 20.08 10.46
C GLU A 418 -12.41 18.94 10.00
N MET A 419 -11.19 19.28 9.56
CA MET A 419 -10.16 18.30 9.23
C MET A 419 -9.79 17.51 10.48
N VAL A 420 -9.50 18.23 11.56
CA VAL A 420 -9.09 17.66 12.84
C VAL A 420 -10.23 16.85 13.49
N ALA A 421 -11.48 17.33 13.38
CA ALA A 421 -12.66 16.59 13.82
C ALA A 421 -12.79 15.25 13.09
N ARG A 422 -12.56 15.24 11.76
CA ARG A 422 -12.58 14.01 10.96
C ARG A 422 -11.44 13.07 11.36
N GLU A 423 -10.23 13.57 11.60
CA GLU A 423 -9.11 12.73 12.07
C GLU A 423 -9.43 12.04 13.40
N LEU A 424 -10.03 12.77 14.35
CA LEU A 424 -10.47 12.22 15.64
C LEU A 424 -11.54 11.14 15.49
N PHE A 425 -12.52 11.38 14.61
CA PHE A 425 -13.58 10.43 14.29
C PHE A 425 -13.01 9.15 13.67
N GLU A 426 -12.19 9.28 12.62
CA GLU A 426 -11.59 8.12 11.95
C GLU A 426 -10.71 7.29 12.89
N ARG A 427 -10.17 7.92 13.93
CA ARG A 427 -9.36 7.25 14.96
C ARG A 427 -10.19 6.45 15.98
N GLY A 428 -11.51 6.66 16.03
CA GLY A 428 -12.43 5.98 16.95
C GLY A 428 -12.37 6.50 18.38
N VAL A 429 -12.08 7.79 18.57
CA VAL A 429 -12.02 8.43 19.89
C VAL A 429 -13.43 8.48 20.49
N LEU A 430 -13.58 8.03 21.75
CA LEU A 430 -14.81 8.05 22.54
C LEU A 430 -14.61 8.90 23.80
N SER A 431 -14.17 10.15 23.63
CA SER A 431 -13.91 11.06 24.74
C SER A 431 -14.61 12.40 24.51
N MET A 432 -15.13 12.98 25.60
CA MET A 432 -15.72 14.32 25.56
C MET A 432 -14.66 15.43 25.47
N ILE A 433 -13.41 15.15 25.86
CA ILE A 433 -12.32 16.13 25.88
C ILE A 433 -12.06 16.73 24.49
N PRO A 434 -11.85 15.95 23.40
CA PRO A 434 -11.65 16.52 22.06
C PRO A 434 -12.86 17.29 21.53
N SER A 435 -14.08 16.84 21.85
CA SER A 435 -15.32 17.56 21.49
C SER A 435 -15.40 18.94 22.16
N MET A 436 -15.03 19.03 23.44
CA MET A 436 -14.93 20.29 24.17
C MET A 436 -13.83 21.19 23.59
N ILE A 437 -12.66 20.65 23.25
CA ILE A 437 -11.57 21.42 22.62
C ILE A 437 -12.02 22.01 21.28
N LEU A 438 -12.67 21.22 20.42
CA LEU A 438 -13.21 21.71 19.14
C LEU A 438 -14.26 22.81 19.34
N THR A 439 -15.11 22.68 20.37
CA THR A 439 -16.09 23.71 20.73
C THR A 439 -15.41 25.03 21.15
N ILE A 440 -14.31 24.95 21.91
CA ILE A 440 -13.51 26.12 22.33
C ILE A 440 -12.87 26.81 21.12
N VAL A 441 -12.19 26.05 20.26
CA VAL A 441 -11.48 26.59 19.07
C VAL A 441 -12.43 27.28 18.10
N THR A 442 -13.61 26.70 17.92
CA THR A 442 -14.64 27.28 17.05
C THR A 442 -15.39 28.43 17.72
N ARG A 443 -15.03 28.83 18.96
CA ARG A 443 -15.67 29.88 19.77
C ARG A 443 -17.18 29.69 19.90
N GLY A 444 -17.63 28.45 20.03
CA GLY A 444 -19.05 28.13 20.01
C GLY A 444 -19.71 28.28 18.63
N LYS A 445 -19.03 28.74 17.57
CA LYS A 445 -19.57 28.77 16.20
C LYS A 445 -19.83 27.39 15.62
N TYR A 446 -19.21 26.34 16.16
CA TYR A 446 -19.64 24.98 15.90
C TYR A 446 -21.08 24.70 16.38
N LYS A 447 -21.58 25.45 17.37
CA LYS A 447 -22.97 25.47 17.84
C LYS A 447 -23.84 26.58 17.21
N GLU A 448 -23.24 27.60 16.56
CA GLU A 448 -23.95 28.76 15.97
C GLU A 448 -24.07 28.76 14.44
N LEU A 449 -23.38 27.87 13.74
CA LEU A 449 -23.60 27.65 12.30
C LEU A 449 -25.07 27.18 12.11
N SER A 450 -25.74 27.66 11.05
CA SER A 450 -27.07 27.15 10.73
C SER A 450 -26.97 25.67 10.41
N PRO A 451 -28.03 24.86 10.69
CA PRO A 451 -28.09 23.48 10.27
C PRO A 451 -27.68 23.32 8.81
N SER A 452 -28.07 24.21 7.88
CA SER A 452 -27.66 24.13 6.46
C SER A 452 -26.15 24.30 6.17
N GLN A 453 -25.40 25.04 6.99
CA GLN A 453 -23.96 25.28 6.82
C GLN A 453 -23.10 24.25 7.57
N GLN A 454 -23.56 23.80 8.75
CA GLN A 454 -23.09 22.55 9.38
C GLN A 454 -23.38 21.34 8.48
N THR A 455 -24.56 21.29 7.85
CA THR A 455 -25.01 20.25 6.90
C THR A 455 -24.14 20.22 5.65
N GLN A 456 -23.52 21.32 5.23
CA GLN A 456 -22.68 21.30 4.03
C GLN A 456 -21.32 20.61 4.29
N MET A 457 -20.81 20.66 5.53
CA MET A 457 -19.61 19.94 5.96
C MET A 457 -19.90 18.53 6.50
N ILE A 458 -21.12 18.29 7.00
CA ILE A 458 -21.59 17.00 7.56
C ILE A 458 -22.30 16.12 6.51
N LYS A 459 -22.57 16.60 5.29
CA LYS A 459 -23.20 15.83 4.18
C LYS A 459 -22.44 14.58 3.68
N GLN A 460 -21.44 14.09 4.43
CA GLN A 460 -20.90 12.74 4.26
C GLN A 460 -21.14 11.78 5.45
N LEU A 461 -21.79 12.19 6.55
CA LEU A 461 -22.13 11.30 7.67
C LEU A 461 -23.48 11.74 8.30
N ASP A 462 -24.43 10.81 8.44
CA ASP A 462 -25.88 11.02 8.48
C ASP A 462 -26.50 10.76 9.87
N LEU A 463 -26.94 11.79 10.63
CA LEU A 463 -27.72 11.66 11.89
C LEU A 463 -28.60 12.90 12.21
N THR A 464 -29.63 12.75 13.07
CA THR A 464 -30.79 13.67 13.17
C THR A 464 -30.94 14.47 14.50
N PRO A 465 -31.67 15.62 14.50
CA PRO A 465 -31.70 16.59 15.60
C PRO A 465 -32.36 16.15 16.93
N ASN A 466 -33.14 15.06 16.94
CA ASN A 466 -33.89 14.64 18.13
C ASN A 466 -33.01 13.88 19.15
N GLU A 467 -31.83 13.42 18.72
CA GLU A 467 -30.81 12.75 19.54
C GLU A 467 -30.02 13.76 20.40
N ILE A 468 -29.95 15.03 19.97
CA ILE A 468 -29.16 16.09 20.62
C ILE A 468 -29.75 16.50 21.98
N GLU A 469 -31.07 16.45 22.15
CA GLU A 469 -31.73 16.93 23.38
C GLU A 469 -31.74 15.90 24.53
N LYS A 470 -31.61 14.59 24.24
CA LYS A 470 -31.59 13.54 25.29
C LYS A 470 -30.25 13.40 26.00
N THR A 471 -29.19 13.82 25.33
CA THR A 471 -27.77 13.83 25.75
C THR A 471 -27.47 14.70 26.98
N LEU A 472 -28.24 15.76 27.20
CA LEU A 472 -27.87 16.80 28.18
C LEU A 472 -28.08 16.42 29.65
N ALA A 473 -28.95 15.45 29.95
CA ALA A 473 -29.47 15.25 31.31
C ALA A 473 -28.60 14.36 32.23
N LEU A 474 -27.68 13.56 31.68
CA LEU A 474 -26.75 12.70 32.44
C LEU A 474 -25.28 13.18 32.37
N SER A 475 -25.02 14.26 31.60
CA SER A 475 -23.71 14.86 31.30
C SER A 475 -22.89 15.34 32.52
N ILE A 476 -23.50 15.52 33.69
CA ILE A 476 -22.90 16.30 34.79
C ILE A 476 -21.64 15.63 35.39
N GLN A 477 -21.55 14.29 35.46
CA GLN A 477 -20.37 13.61 36.04
C GLN A 477 -19.20 13.46 35.05
N ALA A 478 -19.48 13.18 33.77
CA ALA A 478 -18.47 13.14 32.71
C ALA A 478 -17.87 14.54 32.46
N GLU A 479 -18.69 15.59 32.65
CA GLU A 479 -18.24 16.98 32.59
C GLU A 479 -17.18 17.30 33.66
N VAL A 480 -17.32 16.81 34.90
CA VAL A 480 -16.36 17.10 35.98
C VAL A 480 -14.96 16.52 35.69
N LYS A 481 -14.88 15.30 35.14
CA LYS A 481 -13.59 14.69 34.76
C LYS A 481 -12.95 15.46 33.60
N SER A 482 -13.75 15.78 32.57
CA SER A 482 -13.30 16.51 31.39
C SER A 482 -12.88 17.94 31.73
N GLN A 483 -13.64 18.64 32.58
CA GLN A 483 -13.31 19.98 33.09
C GLN A 483 -11.97 20.00 33.84
N LYS A 484 -11.71 18.99 34.69
CA LYS A 484 -10.40 18.86 35.37
C LYS A 484 -9.25 18.65 34.39
N ALA A 485 -9.45 17.86 33.33
CA ALA A 485 -8.45 17.66 32.30
C ALA A 485 -8.21 18.93 31.49
N LEU A 486 -9.27 19.69 31.16
CA LEU A 486 -9.19 20.95 30.42
C LEU A 486 -8.59 22.10 31.22
N LYS A 487 -8.62 22.03 32.56
CA LYS A 487 -7.97 23.02 33.44
C LYS A 487 -6.49 23.19 33.11
N ILE A 488 -5.80 22.12 32.72
CA ILE A 488 -4.39 22.20 32.29
C ILE A 488 -4.21 23.02 31.02
N LEU A 489 -5.20 23.03 30.11
CA LEU A 489 -5.13 23.81 28.88
C LEU A 489 -5.32 25.30 29.16
N VAL A 490 -6.16 25.62 30.15
CA VAL A 490 -6.40 26.99 30.62
C VAL A 490 -5.20 27.51 31.41
N GLU A 491 -4.62 26.70 32.29
CA GLU A 491 -3.41 27.04 33.06
C GLU A 491 -2.19 27.27 32.17
N GLU A 492 -2.18 26.69 30.97
CA GLU A 492 -1.10 26.82 29.99
C GLU A 492 -1.38 27.90 28.93
N GLU A 493 -2.48 28.65 29.06
CA GLU A 493 -2.89 29.71 28.11
C GLU A 493 -2.91 29.23 26.64
N ALA A 494 -3.38 27.99 26.41
CA ALA A 494 -3.30 27.36 25.10
C ALA A 494 -4.13 28.11 24.03
N GLU A 495 -3.48 28.58 22.98
CA GLU A 495 -4.10 29.30 21.87
C GLU A 495 -4.88 28.35 20.93
N PRO A 496 -5.88 28.85 20.17
CA PRO A 496 -6.70 28.01 19.29
C PRO A 496 -5.92 27.11 18.31
N ASN A 497 -4.81 27.60 17.76
CA ASN A 497 -3.96 26.81 16.86
C ASN A 497 -3.22 25.68 17.61
N GLN A 498 -2.84 25.90 18.86
CA GLN A 498 -2.22 24.88 19.71
C GLN A 498 -3.25 23.80 20.09
N LEU A 499 -4.49 24.21 20.38
CA LEU A 499 -5.62 23.31 20.61
C LEU A 499 -5.92 22.41 19.40
N LEU A 500 -5.89 22.97 18.19
CA LEU A 500 -6.03 22.18 16.95
C LEU A 500 -4.86 21.22 16.75
N THR A 501 -3.65 21.65 17.06
CA THR A 501 -2.45 20.80 16.99
C THR A 501 -2.54 19.62 17.96
N ILE A 502 -3.05 19.85 19.18
CA ILE A 502 -3.28 18.78 20.18
C ILE A 502 -4.28 17.76 19.62
N CYS A 503 -5.41 18.23 19.11
CA CYS A 503 -6.43 17.35 18.53
C CYS A 503 -5.92 16.60 17.28
N HIS A 504 -5.12 17.25 16.43
CA HIS A 504 -4.46 16.61 15.29
C HIS A 504 -3.52 15.48 15.72
N ARG A 505 -2.70 15.72 16.77
CA ARG A 505 -1.82 14.68 17.35
C ARG A 505 -2.61 13.50 17.91
N ILE A 506 -3.77 13.76 18.53
CA ILE A 506 -4.68 12.70 19.00
C ILE A 506 -5.23 11.91 17.80
N GLY A 507 -5.78 12.59 16.79
CA GLY A 507 -6.32 11.97 15.58
C GLY A 507 -5.29 11.09 14.86
N ASN A 508 -4.08 11.62 14.66
CA ASN A 508 -2.99 10.87 14.03
C ASN A 508 -2.35 9.79 14.93
N GLY A 509 -2.83 9.60 16.16
CA GLY A 509 -2.35 8.54 17.05
C GLY A 509 -0.96 8.77 17.64
N GLU A 510 -0.57 10.04 17.79
CA GLU A 510 0.66 10.49 18.46
C GLU A 510 0.46 10.73 19.96
N ALA A 511 -0.79 10.67 20.43
CA ALA A 511 -1.17 10.74 21.84
C ALA A 511 -0.92 9.41 22.58
N PHE A 512 0.35 9.06 22.80
CA PHE A 512 0.75 7.81 23.46
C PHE A 512 0.18 7.67 24.87
N SER A 513 -0.18 6.45 25.27
CA SER A 513 -0.61 6.15 26.65
C SER A 513 0.09 4.89 27.15
N LYS A 514 -0.08 4.57 28.45
CA LYS A 514 0.49 3.36 29.06
C LYS A 514 -0.18 2.07 28.56
N GLN A 515 -1.37 2.17 27.95
CA GLN A 515 -2.08 1.07 27.32
C GLN A 515 -2.24 1.34 25.82
N GLY A 516 -2.24 0.29 25.01
CA GLY A 516 -2.31 0.44 23.54
C GLY A 516 -3.66 0.99 23.06
N GLU A 517 -4.69 0.75 23.87
CA GLU A 517 -6.10 0.90 23.51
C GLU A 517 -6.69 2.22 23.99
N SER A 518 -5.95 2.98 24.80
CA SER A 518 -6.28 4.34 25.21
C SER A 518 -5.25 5.33 24.68
N MET A 519 -5.63 6.62 24.65
CA MET A 519 -4.74 7.73 24.34
C MET A 519 -4.56 8.63 25.57
N CYS A 520 -3.55 9.50 25.55
CA CYS A 520 -3.28 10.41 26.67
C CYS A 520 -3.23 11.87 26.22
N LEU A 521 -4.02 12.72 26.89
CA LEU A 521 -4.00 14.17 26.66
C LEU A 521 -2.62 14.78 26.96
N LEU A 522 -1.95 14.33 28.03
CA LEU A 522 -0.62 14.87 28.39
C LEU A 522 0.42 14.56 27.33
N SER A 523 0.40 13.35 26.75
CA SER A 523 1.33 13.01 25.68
C SER A 523 1.03 13.77 24.39
N ALA A 524 -0.25 14.06 24.09
CA ALA A 524 -0.61 14.95 22.97
C ALA A 524 -0.05 16.39 23.18
N LEU A 525 -0.02 16.84 24.44
CA LEU A 525 0.62 18.09 24.87
C LEU A 525 2.17 18.02 24.91
N GLY A 526 2.79 16.87 24.64
CA GLY A 526 4.24 16.68 24.74
C GLY A 526 4.76 16.58 26.19
N LYS A 527 3.88 16.34 27.17
CA LYS A 527 4.21 16.23 28.60
C LYS A 527 4.43 14.78 29.05
N ILE A 528 5.23 14.64 30.10
CA ILE A 528 5.51 13.34 30.75
C ILE A 528 4.35 12.97 31.68
N CYS A 529 4.06 11.67 31.80
CA CYS A 529 3.04 11.18 32.72
C CYS A 529 3.47 11.40 34.18
N PRO A 530 2.66 12.02 35.05
CA PRO A 530 3.01 12.23 36.45
C PRO A 530 2.76 10.99 37.34
N TYR A 531 2.21 9.92 36.79
CA TYR A 531 1.76 8.73 37.55
C TYR A 531 2.65 7.52 37.26
N ASP A 532 3.94 7.58 37.58
CA ASP A 532 4.92 6.54 37.23
C ASP A 532 4.52 5.15 37.74
N ASP A 533 3.94 5.07 38.94
CA ASP A 533 3.57 3.81 39.60
C ASP A 533 2.34 3.10 38.98
N ARG A 534 1.56 3.80 38.15
CA ARG A 534 0.39 3.20 37.49
C ARG A 534 0.82 2.41 36.26
N GLN A 535 0.33 1.18 36.14
CA GLN A 535 0.54 0.35 34.95
C GLN A 535 -0.49 0.58 33.84
N HIS A 536 -1.69 1.10 34.18
CA HIS A 536 -2.78 1.32 33.23
C HIS A 536 -3.32 2.75 33.27
N CYS A 537 -3.97 3.16 32.18
CA CYS A 537 -4.59 4.47 32.01
C CYS A 537 -6.06 4.51 32.43
N ILE A 538 -6.74 3.35 32.51
CA ILE A 538 -8.14 3.25 32.94
C ILE A 538 -8.39 4.01 34.25
N GLY A 539 -9.32 4.96 34.21
CA GLY A 539 -9.72 5.78 35.36
C GLY A 539 -8.81 6.98 35.63
N CYS A 540 -7.85 7.26 34.74
CA CYS A 540 -7.05 8.49 34.78
C CYS A 540 -7.86 9.68 34.23
N HIS A 541 -7.66 10.87 34.79
CA HIS A 541 -8.31 12.10 34.32
C HIS A 541 -7.83 12.53 32.92
N TYR A 542 -6.61 12.14 32.53
CA TYR A 542 -6.02 12.47 31.23
C TYR A 542 -6.19 11.37 30.18
N GLU A 543 -6.93 10.31 30.51
CA GLU A 543 -7.23 9.21 29.60
C GLU A 543 -8.23 9.67 28.54
N LEU A 544 -7.89 9.39 27.28
CA LEU A 544 -8.76 9.54 26.13
C LEU A 544 -9.17 8.13 25.67
N GLN A 545 -10.42 7.81 25.94
CA GLN A 545 -11.06 6.54 25.64
C GLN A 545 -11.26 6.35 24.12
N THR A 546 -11.25 5.11 23.66
CA THR A 546 -11.52 4.72 22.26
C THR A 546 -12.49 3.54 22.19
N LYS A 547 -13.01 3.21 21.01
CA LYS A 547 -13.85 2.01 20.84
C LYS A 547 -13.16 0.73 21.29
N SER A 548 -11.83 0.62 21.15
CA SER A 548 -11.07 -0.50 21.68
C SER A 548 -11.05 -0.54 23.22
N THR A 549 -10.99 0.63 23.87
CA THR A 549 -11.13 0.72 25.34
C THR A 549 -12.50 0.22 25.81
N LEU A 550 -13.58 0.51 25.05
CA LEU A 550 -14.95 0.09 25.40
C LEU A 550 -15.02 -1.42 25.59
N LEU A 551 -14.41 -2.14 24.65
CA LEU A 551 -14.47 -3.58 24.57
C LEU A 551 -13.60 -4.24 25.64
N LEU A 552 -12.46 -3.63 25.98
CA LEU A 552 -11.68 -4.04 27.15
C LEU A 552 -12.46 -3.86 28.45
N LEU A 553 -13.16 -2.73 28.61
CA LEU A 553 -13.96 -2.46 29.80
C LEU A 553 -15.15 -3.42 29.92
N VAL A 554 -15.79 -3.78 28.80
CA VAL A 554 -16.86 -4.80 28.77
C VAL A 554 -16.31 -6.17 29.17
N GLY A 555 -15.14 -6.56 28.63
CA GLY A 555 -14.47 -7.80 29.02
C GLY A 555 -14.13 -7.85 30.52
N GLU A 556 -13.57 -6.77 31.06
CA GLU A 556 -13.26 -6.65 32.49
C GLU A 556 -14.51 -6.62 33.37
N PHE A 557 -15.59 -5.96 32.91
CA PHE A 557 -16.89 -5.98 33.57
C PHE A 557 -17.42 -7.42 33.71
N ASN A 558 -17.37 -8.20 32.63
CA ASN A 558 -17.81 -9.60 32.63
C ASN A 558 -16.93 -10.47 33.53
N ARG A 559 -15.60 -10.31 33.44
CA ARG A 559 -14.65 -11.03 34.30
C ARG A 559 -14.93 -10.77 35.78
N LEU A 560 -15.13 -9.51 36.17
CA LEU A 560 -15.41 -9.12 37.54
C LEU A 560 -16.80 -9.56 38.03
N ASN A 561 -17.83 -9.53 37.19
CA ASN A 561 -19.15 -10.07 37.54
C ASN A 561 -19.11 -11.60 37.78
N GLN A 562 -18.39 -12.34 36.94
CA GLN A 562 -18.17 -13.77 37.15
C GLN A 562 -17.39 -14.02 38.45
N GLN A 563 -16.36 -13.21 38.72
CA GLN A 563 -15.58 -13.30 39.95
C GLN A 563 -16.44 -12.98 41.20
N TYR A 564 -17.28 -11.95 41.14
CA TYR A 564 -18.21 -11.57 42.21
C TYR A 564 -19.10 -12.75 42.62
N SER A 565 -19.54 -13.55 41.65
CA SER A 565 -20.39 -14.72 41.86
C SER A 565 -19.65 -15.90 42.50
N ARG A 566 -18.32 -15.98 42.32
CA ARG A 566 -17.48 -17.09 42.81
C ARG A 566 -16.85 -16.82 44.18
N VAL A 567 -16.65 -15.56 44.52
CA VAL A 567 -16.02 -15.12 45.77
C VAL A 567 -16.94 -15.37 46.96
N ARG A 568 -16.38 -15.83 48.09
CA ARG A 568 -17.15 -16.19 49.30
C ARG A 568 -17.10 -15.14 50.40
N THR A 569 -16.08 -14.27 50.41
CA THR A 569 -15.90 -13.28 51.48
C THR A 569 -16.59 -11.96 51.16
N ASP A 570 -17.21 -11.34 52.16
CA ASP A 570 -17.92 -10.07 51.98
C ASP A 570 -16.97 -8.92 51.64
N LEU A 571 -15.73 -8.98 52.13
CA LEU A 571 -14.71 -7.95 51.87
C LEU A 571 -14.25 -7.95 50.39
N GLU A 572 -14.02 -9.12 49.80
CA GLU A 572 -13.67 -9.22 48.38
C GLU A 572 -14.88 -8.90 47.48
N LYS A 573 -16.10 -9.31 47.88
CA LYS A 573 -17.33 -8.88 47.19
C LYS A 573 -17.50 -7.38 47.22
N GLY A 574 -17.30 -6.74 48.38
CA GLY A 574 -17.33 -5.28 48.54
C GLY A 574 -16.31 -4.58 47.64
N LYS A 575 -15.08 -5.12 47.57
CA LYS A 575 -14.03 -4.59 46.67
C LYS A 575 -14.44 -4.69 45.20
N ILE A 576 -14.92 -5.85 44.75
CA ILE A 576 -15.35 -6.05 43.36
C ILE A 576 -16.51 -5.12 43.02
N ARG A 577 -17.49 -4.99 43.93
CA ARG A 577 -18.64 -4.11 43.77
C ARG A 577 -18.22 -2.65 43.62
N SER A 578 -17.32 -2.16 44.48
CA SER A 578 -16.81 -0.78 44.41
C SER A 578 -16.08 -0.52 43.08
N ILE A 579 -15.25 -1.45 42.60
CA ILE A 579 -14.60 -1.32 41.28
C ILE A 579 -15.65 -1.24 40.15
N LEU A 580 -16.66 -2.10 40.17
CA LEU A 580 -17.72 -2.11 39.17
C LEU A 580 -18.55 -0.83 39.19
N GLU A 581 -18.99 -0.38 40.37
CA GLU A 581 -19.91 0.76 40.54
C GLU A 581 -19.20 2.11 40.40
N GLU A 582 -17.97 2.26 40.90
CA GLU A 582 -17.28 3.56 40.97
C GLU A 582 -16.30 3.79 39.82
N GLN A 583 -15.81 2.74 39.15
CA GLN A 583 -14.80 2.88 38.09
C GLN A 583 -15.30 2.42 36.72
N ILE A 584 -15.79 1.19 36.60
CA ILE A 584 -16.08 0.60 35.29
C ILE A 584 -17.42 1.07 34.72
N LYS A 585 -18.52 0.96 35.48
CA LYS A 585 -19.86 1.37 35.00
C LYS A 585 -19.89 2.84 34.55
N PRO A 586 -19.35 3.82 35.31
CA PRO A 586 -19.34 5.21 34.86
C PRO A 586 -18.59 5.40 33.54
N CYS A 587 -17.44 4.73 33.37
CA CYS A 587 -16.69 4.79 32.11
C CYS A 587 -17.49 4.18 30.95
N LEU A 588 -18.12 3.01 31.14
CA LEU A 588 -18.95 2.39 30.10
C LEU A 588 -20.13 3.29 29.69
N THR A 589 -20.80 3.92 30.65
CA THR A 589 -21.90 4.85 30.36
C THR A 589 -21.41 6.06 29.56
N GLU A 590 -20.29 6.69 29.95
CA GLU A 590 -19.68 7.79 29.20
C GLU A 590 -19.35 7.38 27.75
N MET A 591 -18.76 6.20 27.56
CA MET A 591 -18.35 5.72 26.25
C MET A 591 -19.53 5.36 25.34
N LEU A 592 -20.58 4.74 25.87
CA LEU A 592 -21.80 4.43 25.10
C LEU A 592 -22.53 5.71 24.69
N GLN A 593 -22.56 6.70 25.58
CA GLN A 593 -23.09 8.02 25.30
C GLN A 593 -22.29 8.72 24.18
N ALA A 594 -20.96 8.77 24.30
CA ALA A 594 -20.10 9.32 23.27
C ALA A 594 -20.23 8.57 21.93
N LEU A 595 -20.45 7.25 21.97
CA LEU A 595 -20.67 6.45 20.76
C LEU A 595 -21.95 6.87 20.02
N CYS A 596 -23.06 7.04 20.74
CA CYS A 596 -24.31 7.55 20.20
C CYS A 596 -24.14 8.95 19.63
N GLU A 597 -23.63 9.89 20.43
CA GLU A 597 -23.54 11.30 20.07
C GLU A 597 -22.59 11.59 18.90
N GLN A 598 -21.49 10.84 18.81
CA GLN A 598 -20.42 11.12 17.85
C GLN A 598 -20.48 10.24 16.59
N TYR A 599 -21.01 9.02 16.70
CA TYR A 599 -21.00 8.02 15.61
C TYR A 599 -22.38 7.53 15.19
N GLY A 600 -23.42 7.81 15.99
CA GLY A 600 -24.80 7.54 15.64
C GLY A 600 -25.38 6.23 16.09
N ASP A 601 -26.69 6.17 15.95
CA ASP A 601 -27.52 5.07 16.46
C ASP A 601 -27.22 3.74 15.77
N ASP A 602 -26.91 3.73 14.47
CA ASP A 602 -26.53 2.51 13.75
C ASP A 602 -25.24 1.91 14.29
N VAL A 603 -24.24 2.75 14.59
CA VAL A 603 -22.96 2.32 15.14
C VAL A 603 -23.11 1.92 16.61
N LEU A 604 -23.93 2.61 17.38
CA LEU A 604 -24.30 2.19 18.73
C LEU A 604 -24.94 0.80 18.69
N HIS A 605 -25.88 0.58 17.77
CA HIS A 605 -26.58 -0.69 17.62
C HIS A 605 -25.63 -1.84 17.31
N ASP A 606 -24.70 -1.66 16.35
CA ASP A 606 -23.63 -2.62 16.05
C ASP A 606 -22.86 -3.04 17.32
N TYR A 607 -22.49 -2.06 18.16
CA TYR A 607 -21.74 -2.32 19.39
C TYR A 607 -22.60 -2.91 20.50
N GLU A 608 -23.89 -2.55 20.60
CA GLU A 608 -24.81 -3.20 21.52
C GLU A 608 -25.02 -4.68 21.19
N GLU A 609 -25.13 -5.04 19.90
CA GLU A 609 -25.18 -6.44 19.46
C GLU A 609 -23.92 -7.19 19.91
N ILE A 610 -22.73 -6.61 19.65
CA ILE A 610 -21.45 -7.18 20.07
C ILE A 610 -21.39 -7.35 21.59
N ILE A 611 -21.81 -6.34 22.36
CA ILE A 611 -21.80 -6.37 23.83
C ILE A 611 -22.75 -7.44 24.38
N LYS A 612 -23.97 -7.54 23.84
CA LYS A 612 -24.97 -8.54 24.25
C LYS A 612 -24.43 -9.97 24.08
N GLU A 613 -23.73 -10.23 22.97
CA GLU A 613 -23.10 -11.53 22.75
C GLU A 613 -21.90 -11.78 23.67
N LEU A 614 -21.08 -10.78 23.97
CA LEU A 614 -19.92 -10.92 24.87
C LEU A 614 -20.32 -11.15 26.34
N ILE A 615 -21.54 -10.75 26.73
CA ILE A 615 -22.10 -10.92 28.08
C ILE A 615 -22.68 -12.33 28.26
N ASN A 616 -23.11 -12.98 27.18
CA ASN A 616 -23.59 -14.37 27.17
C ASN A 616 -22.43 -15.37 27.11
#